data_AF-A0A519L9F4-F1
#
_entry.id   AF-A0A519L9F4-F1
#
_cell.length_a   1.000
_cell.length_b   1.000
_cell.length_c   1.000
_cell.angle_alpha   90.00
_cell.angle_beta   90.00
_cell.angle_gamma   90.00
#
_symmetry.space_group_name_H-M   'P 1'
#
loop_
_entity.id
_entity.type
_entity.pdbx_description
1 polymer ?
#
loop_
_entity_poly.entity_id
_entity_poly.type
_entity_poly.pdbx_seq_one_letter_code
_entity_poly.pdbx_strand_id
1 'polypeptide(L)'
;MSMVLVGVGLTLVALFVLRPMYREYILGHHLTRLTSIIEQREQNRLIGVTPEAMPQRQRFLLNEEWEKGIEVFRRYAPLRITRELLKNSIIANASGRSFREQAIYQLIEELSRDGIALDLISFHQATSMASARSQA
;
A
#
# COMPACT_ATOMS: atom_id res chain seq x y z
N MET A 1 -18.03 -32.41 26.96
CA MET A 1 -18.05 -30.93 27.10
C MET A 1 -16.68 -30.30 26.84
N SER A 2 -15.57 -30.93 27.26
CA SER A 2 -14.20 -30.41 27.08
C SER A 2 -13.73 -30.29 25.63
N MET A 3 -14.13 -31.21 24.72
CA MET A 3 -13.75 -31.13 23.30
C MET A 3 -14.37 -29.94 22.55
N VAL A 4 -15.61 -29.56 22.89
CA VAL A 4 -16.31 -28.43 22.24
C VAL A 4 -15.66 -27.09 22.67
N LEU A 5 -15.26 -26.97 23.94
CA LEU A 5 -14.55 -25.80 24.46
C LEU A 5 -13.16 -25.62 23.82
N VAL A 6 -12.42 -26.71 23.57
CA VAL A 6 -11.13 -26.67 22.87
C VAL A 6 -11.31 -26.26 21.40
N GLY A 7 -12.33 -26.79 20.72
CA GLY A 7 -12.65 -26.43 19.34
C GLY A 7 -13.05 -24.95 19.17
N VAL A 8 -13.90 -24.43 20.07
CA VAL A 8 -14.27 -23.01 20.09
C VAL A 8 -13.06 -22.12 20.41
N GLY A 9 -12.21 -22.52 21.36
CA GLY A 9 -10.98 -21.79 21.70
C GLY A 9 -10.01 -21.68 20.51
N LEU A 10 -9.77 -22.78 19.79
CA LEU A 10 -8.93 -22.78 18.59
C LEU A 10 -9.50 -21.92 17.46
N THR A 11 -10.83 -21.95 17.28
CA THR A 11 -11.51 -21.16 16.26
C THR A 11 -11.44 -19.65 16.56
N LEU A 12 -11.57 -19.28 17.84
CA LEU A 12 -11.43 -17.89 18.28
C LEU A 12 -9.98 -17.39 18.14
N VAL A 13 -8.98 -18.20 18.48
CA VAL A 13 -7.56 -17.86 18.26
C VAL A 13 -7.28 -17.69 16.77
N ALA A 14 -7.78 -18.59 15.92
CA ALA A 14 -7.65 -18.47 14.48
C ALA A 14 -8.27 -17.16 13.96
N LEU A 15 -9.47 -16.81 14.41
CA LEU A 15 -10.14 -15.57 14.00
C LEU A 15 -9.43 -14.31 14.51
N PHE A 16 -8.90 -14.34 15.74
CA PHE A 16 -8.33 -13.15 16.38
C PHE A 16 -6.88 -12.89 15.96
N VAL A 17 -6.11 -13.95 15.68
CA VAL A 17 -4.68 -13.83 15.34
C VAL A 17 -4.45 -13.88 13.83
N LEU A 18 -5.07 -14.81 13.10
CA LEU A 18 -4.78 -14.98 11.66
C LEU A 18 -5.41 -13.87 10.82
N ARG A 19 -6.61 -13.39 11.19
CA ARG A 19 -7.32 -12.34 10.43
C ARG A 19 -6.55 -11.02 10.34
N PRO A 20 -6.01 -10.44 11.43
CA PRO A 20 -5.21 -9.21 11.33
C PRO A 20 -3.91 -9.44 10.55
N MET A 21 -3.19 -10.55 10.78
CA MET A 21 -1.98 -10.86 10.01
C MET A 21 -2.24 -10.94 8.50
N TYR A 22 -3.33 -11.62 8.12
CA TYR A 22 -3.71 -11.73 6.72
C TYR A 22 -4.03 -10.36 6.09
N ARG A 23 -4.67 -9.46 6.84
CA ARG A 23 -4.95 -8.09 6.37
C ARG A 23 -3.69 -7.24 6.21
N GLU A 24 -2.71 -7.38 7.09
CA GLU A 24 -1.41 -6.69 6.93
C GLU A 24 -0.65 -7.22 5.72
N TYR A 25 -0.62 -8.55 5.57
CA TYR A 25 0.04 -9.19 4.43
C TYR A 25 -0.57 -8.75 3.09
N ILE A 26 -1.90 -8.76 2.96
CA ILE A 26 -2.58 -8.32 1.74
C ILE A 26 -2.23 -6.86 1.43
N LEU A 27 -2.30 -5.98 2.43
CA LEU A 27 -1.99 -4.56 2.23
C LEU A 27 -0.55 -4.40 1.73
N GLY A 28 0.43 -4.98 2.42
CA GLY A 28 1.85 -4.91 2.05
C GLY A 28 2.13 -5.48 0.66
N HIS A 29 1.46 -6.58 0.30
CA HIS A 29 1.58 -7.19 -1.02
C HIS A 29 1.13 -6.24 -2.13
N HIS A 30 -0.07 -5.65 -2.01
CA HIS A 30 -0.59 -4.73 -3.01
C HIS A 30 0.19 -3.41 -3.05
N LEU A 31 0.65 -2.89 -1.91
CA LEU A 31 1.54 -1.72 -1.88
C LEU A 31 2.81 -2.00 -2.69
N THR A 32 3.45 -3.15 -2.46
CA THR A 32 4.66 -3.56 -3.17
C THR A 32 4.42 -3.68 -4.67
N ARG A 33 3.31 -4.30 -5.07
CA ARG A 33 2.91 -4.49 -6.47
C ARG A 33 2.70 -3.17 -7.18
N LEU A 34 1.86 -2.27 -6.62
CA LEU A 34 1.58 -0.99 -7.24
C LEU A 34 2.83 -0.09 -7.31
N THR A 35 3.69 -0.10 -6.28
CA THR A 35 4.98 0.58 -6.36
C THR A 35 5.83 0.05 -7.51
N SER A 36 5.87 -1.26 -7.72
CA SER A 36 6.62 -1.85 -8.84
C SER A 36 6.04 -1.50 -10.21
N ILE A 37 4.72 -1.32 -10.33
CA ILE A 37 4.09 -0.82 -11.58
C ILE A 37 4.57 0.60 -11.88
N ILE A 38 4.55 1.49 -10.90
CA ILE A 38 5.03 2.87 -11.06
C ILE A 38 6.54 2.91 -11.37
N GLU A 39 7.34 2.14 -10.63
CA GLU A 39 8.78 1.99 -10.86
C GLU A 39 9.07 1.52 -12.29
N GLN A 40 8.32 0.53 -12.79
CA GLN A 40 8.45 0.05 -14.17
C GLN A 40 8.04 1.12 -15.21
N ARG A 41 6.98 1.89 -14.97
CA ARG A 41 6.55 2.97 -15.88
C ARG A 41 7.62 4.05 -15.99
N GLU A 42 8.22 4.46 -14.87
CA GLU A 42 9.29 5.45 -14.86
C GLU A 42 10.56 4.93 -15.55
N GLN A 43 10.96 3.69 -15.30
CA GLN A 43 12.08 3.06 -16.00
C GLN A 43 11.85 2.99 -17.52
N ASN A 44 10.65 2.58 -17.94
CA ASN A 44 10.27 2.56 -19.35
C ASN A 44 10.31 3.97 -19.97
N ARG A 45 9.83 4.98 -19.25
CA ARG A 45 9.86 6.37 -19.70
C ARG A 45 11.29 6.87 -19.94
N LEU A 46 12.24 6.50 -19.09
CA LEU A 46 13.65 6.89 -19.25
C LEU A 46 14.30 6.33 -20.52
N ILE A 47 13.86 5.16 -20.98
CA ILE A 47 14.34 4.53 -22.22
C ILE A 47 13.43 4.82 -23.42
N GLY A 48 12.47 5.76 -23.28
CA GLY A 48 11.57 6.16 -24.35
C GLY A 48 10.48 5.13 -24.70
N VAL A 49 10.27 4.12 -23.87
CA VAL A 49 9.17 3.15 -24.03
C VAL A 49 7.91 3.76 -23.46
N THR A 50 6.99 4.14 -24.34
CA THR A 50 5.68 4.65 -23.93
C THR A 50 4.73 3.50 -23.58
N PRO A 51 3.66 3.74 -22.80
CA PRO A 51 2.64 2.72 -22.55
C PRO A 51 2.05 2.13 -23.85
N GLU A 52 1.94 2.92 -24.91
CA GLU A 52 1.42 2.52 -26.21
C GLU A 52 2.32 1.48 -26.91
N ALA A 53 3.63 1.54 -26.64
CA ALA A 53 4.61 0.58 -27.14
C ALA A 53 4.60 -0.76 -26.39
N MET A 54 3.97 -0.84 -25.21
CA MET A 54 3.85 -2.11 -24.48
C MET A 54 2.89 -3.09 -25.17
N PRO A 55 3.19 -4.40 -25.20
CA PRO A 55 2.26 -5.42 -25.68
C PRO A 55 0.90 -5.31 -25.00
N GLN A 56 -0.19 -5.43 -25.77
CA GLN A 56 -1.55 -5.25 -25.26
C GLN A 56 -1.86 -6.14 -24.06
N ARG A 57 -1.43 -7.40 -24.09
CA ARG A 57 -1.60 -8.34 -22.97
C ARG A 57 -0.92 -7.84 -21.69
N GLN A 58 0.26 -7.25 -21.81
CA GLN A 58 1.00 -6.72 -20.66
C GLN A 58 0.29 -5.50 -20.07
N ARG A 59 -0.18 -4.56 -20.91
CA ARG A 59 -0.99 -3.43 -20.46
C ARG A 59 -2.24 -3.87 -19.71
N PHE A 60 -2.95 -4.87 -20.26
CA PHE A 60 -4.17 -5.40 -19.64
C PHE A 60 -3.88 -5.96 -18.24
N LEU A 61 -2.82 -6.77 -18.09
CA LEU A 61 -2.44 -7.35 -16.80
C LEU A 61 -2.03 -6.28 -15.77
N LEU A 62 -1.26 -5.27 -16.19
CA LEU A 62 -0.88 -4.16 -15.31
C LEU A 62 -2.09 -3.34 -14.86
N ASN A 63 -3.06 -3.11 -15.74
CA ASN A 63 -4.29 -2.43 -15.39
C ASN A 63 -5.15 -3.27 -14.44
N GLU A 64 -5.24 -4.58 -14.67
CA GLU A 64 -5.97 -5.49 -13.78
C GLU A 64 -5.33 -5.55 -12.38
N GLU A 65 -4.00 -5.61 -12.30
CA GLU A 65 -3.27 -5.53 -11.02
C GLU A 65 -3.48 -4.19 -10.32
N TRP A 66 -3.49 -3.09 -11.09
CA TRP A 66 -3.78 -1.75 -10.60
C TRP A 66 -5.15 -1.69 -9.93
N GLU A 67 -6.20 -2.03 -10.66
CA GLU A 67 -7.58 -1.98 -10.17
C GLU A 67 -7.79 -2.85 -8.91
N LYS A 68 -7.21 -4.06 -8.89
CA LYS A 68 -7.25 -4.92 -7.69
C LYS A 68 -6.59 -4.28 -6.48
N GLY A 69 -5.43 -3.64 -6.68
CA GLY A 69 -4.73 -2.91 -5.62
C GLY A 69 -5.55 -1.74 -5.08
N ILE A 70 -6.15 -0.96 -5.97
CA ILE A 70 -7.03 0.16 -5.64
C ILE A 70 -8.25 -0.32 -4.83
N GLU A 71 -8.92 -1.39 -5.26
CA GLU A 71 -10.05 -1.97 -4.53
C GLU A 71 -9.65 -2.41 -3.12
N VAL A 72 -8.47 -3.00 -2.98
CA VAL A 72 -7.93 -3.40 -1.68
C VAL A 72 -7.74 -2.18 -0.79
N PHE A 73 -7.12 -1.11 -1.30
CA PHE A 73 -6.79 0.08 -0.51
C PHE A 73 -8.02 0.85 -0.03
N ARG A 74 -9.10 0.88 -0.80
CA ARG A 74 -10.38 1.48 -0.39
C ARG A 74 -10.96 0.90 0.90
N ARG A 75 -10.51 -0.29 1.33
CA ARG A 75 -10.92 -0.93 2.60
C ARG A 75 -10.11 -0.48 3.82
N TYR A 76 -9.17 0.44 3.65
CA TYR A 76 -8.31 0.97 4.70
C TYR A 76 -8.46 2.50 4.79
N ALA A 77 -8.22 3.05 5.97
CA ALA A 77 -8.22 4.50 6.13
C ALA A 77 -7.08 5.15 5.31
N PRO A 78 -7.30 6.29 4.64
CA PRO A 78 -6.26 6.96 3.85
C PRO A 78 -4.97 7.23 4.64
N LEU A 79 -5.11 7.64 5.91
CA LEU A 79 -3.98 7.85 6.82
C LEU A 79 -3.10 6.60 6.97
N ARG A 80 -3.70 5.41 6.97
CA ARG A 80 -2.98 4.14 7.10
C ARG A 80 -2.22 3.82 5.82
N ILE A 81 -2.84 3.99 4.65
CA ILE A 81 -2.18 3.78 3.35
C ILE A 81 -0.94 4.69 3.23
N THR A 82 -1.10 6.00 3.46
CA THR A 82 0.01 6.95 3.40
C THR A 82 1.12 6.61 4.40
N ARG A 83 0.76 6.19 5.63
CA ARG A 83 1.75 5.78 6.63
C ARG A 83 2.59 4.58 6.17
N GLU A 84 1.96 3.54 5.64
CA GLU A 84 2.69 2.35 5.19
C GLU A 84 3.55 2.64 3.95
N LEU A 85 3.08 3.48 3.03
CA LEU A 85 3.88 3.96 1.90
C LEU A 85 5.12 4.73 2.38
N LEU A 86 4.95 5.68 3.30
CA LEU A 86 6.09 6.44 3.85
C LEU A 86 7.10 5.56 4.59
N LYS A 87 6.63 4.56 5.35
CA LYS A 87 7.53 3.55 5.96
C LYS A 87 8.35 2.82 4.88
N ASN A 88 7.69 2.37 3.82
CA ASN A 88 8.37 1.71 2.69
C ASN A 88 9.35 2.65 1.98
N SER A 89 9.05 3.96 1.91
CA SER A 89 9.94 4.99 1.35
C SER A 89 11.22 5.09 2.16
N ILE A 90 11.12 5.17 3.49
CA ILE A 90 12.28 5.21 4.40
C ILE A 90 13.14 3.96 4.24
N ILE A 91 12.52 2.78 4.17
CA ILE A 91 13.23 1.51 3.95
C ILE A 91 13.92 1.49 2.58
N ALA A 92 13.26 1.95 1.53
CA ALA A 92 13.82 2.02 0.18
C ALA A 92 15.04 2.94 0.15
N ASN A 93 14.93 4.14 0.72
CA ASN A 93 16.03 5.10 0.84
C ASN A 93 17.21 4.52 1.62
N ALA A 94 16.95 3.96 2.81
CA ALA A 94 17.98 3.33 3.64
C ALA A 94 18.68 2.15 2.95
N SER A 95 18.01 1.50 1.99
CA SER A 95 18.55 0.41 1.18
C SER A 95 19.20 0.88 -0.12
N GLY A 96 19.35 2.18 -0.35
CA GLY A 96 19.92 2.76 -1.57
C GLY A 96 19.05 2.62 -2.82
N ARG A 97 17.73 2.36 -2.67
CA ARG A 97 16.78 2.14 -3.77
C ARG A 97 16.03 3.44 -4.12
N SER A 98 16.76 4.45 -4.61
CA SER A 98 16.21 5.78 -4.92
C SER A 98 15.06 5.75 -5.93
N PHE A 99 15.14 4.91 -6.97
CA PHE A 99 14.05 4.73 -7.94
C PHE A 99 12.75 4.24 -7.29
N ARG A 100 12.88 3.29 -6.36
CA ARG A 100 11.74 2.76 -5.63
C ARG A 100 11.16 3.80 -4.68
N GLU A 101 12.01 4.57 -4.01
CA GLU A 101 11.58 5.69 -3.18
C GLU A 101 10.77 6.71 -4.00
N GLN A 102 11.27 7.12 -5.17
CA GLN A 102 10.56 8.02 -6.07
C GLN A 102 9.22 7.44 -6.53
N ALA A 103 9.19 6.16 -6.89
CA ALA A 103 7.95 5.46 -7.27
C ALA A 103 6.93 5.42 -6.12
N ILE A 104 7.38 5.35 -4.87
CA ILE A 104 6.50 5.42 -3.70
C ILE A 104 5.89 6.82 -3.57
N TYR A 105 6.65 7.90 -3.73
CA TYR A 105 6.11 9.26 -3.70
C TYR A 105 5.12 9.51 -4.84
N GLN A 106 5.41 9.04 -6.05
CA GLN A 106 4.48 9.11 -7.17
C GLN A 106 3.20 8.31 -6.90
N LEU A 107 3.31 7.12 -6.29
CA LEU A 107 2.14 6.35 -5.89
C LEU A 107 1.30 7.07 -4.83
N ILE A 108 1.93 7.76 -3.85
CA ILE A 108 1.21 8.60 -2.89
C ILE A 108 0.42 9.69 -3.61
N GLU A 109 1.03 10.34 -4.60
CA GLU A 109 0.39 11.39 -5.38
C GLU A 109 -0.80 10.87 -6.22
N GLU A 110 -0.63 9.73 -6.91
CA GLU A 110 -1.73 9.13 -7.68
C GLU A 110 -2.89 8.72 -6.77
N LEU A 111 -2.60 8.06 -5.65
CA LEU A 111 -3.64 7.62 -4.72
C LEU A 111 -4.32 8.78 -3.97
N SER A 112 -3.63 9.91 -3.76
CA SER A 112 -4.20 11.06 -3.06
C SER A 112 -5.20 11.81 -3.94
N ARG A 113 -4.97 11.88 -5.26
CA ARG A 113 -5.92 12.46 -6.22
C ARG A 113 -7.29 11.75 -6.17
N ASP A 114 -7.29 10.45 -5.90
CA ASP A 114 -8.50 9.64 -5.78
C ASP A 114 -9.04 9.53 -4.35
N GLY A 115 -8.43 10.22 -3.37
CA GLY A 115 -8.82 10.18 -1.96
C GLY A 115 -8.53 8.84 -1.27
N ILE A 116 -7.75 7.96 -1.88
CA ILE A 116 -7.38 6.63 -1.35
C ILE A 116 -6.23 6.76 -0.33
N ALA A 117 -5.34 7.73 -0.55
CA ALA A 117 -4.28 8.12 0.37
C ALA A 117 -4.47 9.59 0.76
N LEU A 118 -3.83 10.02 1.85
CA LEU A 118 -3.60 11.43 2.12
C LEU A 118 -2.38 11.90 1.33
N ASP A 119 -2.43 13.13 0.81
CA ASP A 119 -1.24 13.85 0.40
C ASP A 119 -0.33 14.12 1.61
N LEU A 120 0.93 14.48 1.35
CA LEU A 120 1.95 14.63 2.40
C LEU A 120 1.64 15.76 3.39
N ILE A 121 0.98 16.83 2.94
CA ILE A 121 0.62 17.97 3.79
C ILE A 121 -0.52 17.55 4.73
N SER A 122 -1.59 16.99 4.18
CA SER A 122 -2.72 16.48 4.96
C SER A 122 -2.29 15.39 5.95
N PHE A 123 -1.35 14.53 5.55
CA PHE A 123 -0.78 13.52 6.44
C PHE A 123 -0.05 14.15 7.63
N HIS A 124 0.81 15.15 7.39
CA HIS A 124 1.56 15.83 8.44
C HIS A 124 0.64 16.58 9.43
N GLN A 125 -0.42 17.21 8.93
CA GLN A 125 -1.44 17.84 9.76
C GLN A 125 -2.18 16.80 10.63
N ALA A 126 -2.59 15.68 10.04
CA ALA A 126 -3.29 14.62 10.77
C ALA A 126 -2.42 14.01 11.89
N THR A 127 -1.12 13.83 11.68
CA THR A 127 -0.21 13.26 12.67
C THR A 127 0.19 14.26 13.76
N SER A 128 0.40 15.53 13.43
CA SER A 128 0.71 16.59 14.41
C SER A 128 -0.46 16.87 15.36
N MET A 129 -1.69 16.89 14.85
CA MET A 129 -2.89 17.01 15.69
C MET A 129 -3.06 15.79 16.63
N ALA A 130 -2.76 14.59 16.15
CA ALA A 130 -2.80 13.38 16.97
C ALA A 130 -1.75 13.43 18.09
N SER A 131 -0.52 13.92 17.82
CA SER A 131 0.50 14.08 18.86
C SER A 131 0.13 15.13 19.90
N ALA A 132 -0.49 16.24 19.50
CA ALA A 132 -0.92 17.29 20.42
C ALA A 132 -2.02 16.81 21.38
N ARG A 133 -2.97 15.99 20.91
CA ARG A 133 -4.03 15.41 21.74
C ARG A 133 -3.56 14.34 22.73
N SER A 134 -2.41 13.71 22.47
CA SER A 134 -1.84 12.71 23.38
C SER A 134 -1.05 13.33 24.54
N GLN A 135 -0.74 14.63 24.47
CA GLN A 135 0.04 15.36 25.47
C GLN A 135 -0.82 16.27 26.36
N ALA A 136 -2.11 16.41 26.05
CA ALA A 136 -3.12 17.11 26.83
C ALA A 136 -3.92 16.12 27.67
#